data_AF-A0A1H3SHK5-F1
#
_entry.id   AF-A0A1H3SHK5-F1
#
_cell.length_a   1.000
_cell.length_b   1.000
_cell.length_c   1.000
_cell.angle_alpha   90.00
_cell.angle_beta   90.00
_cell.angle_gamma   90.00
#
_symmetry.space_group_name_H-M   'P 1'
#
loop_
_entity.id
_entity.type
_entity.pdbx_description
1 polymer ?
#
loop_
_entity_poly.entity_id
_entity_poly.type
_entity_poly.pdbx_seq_one_letter_code
_entity_poly.pdbx_strand_id
1 'polypeptide(L)'
;MIALIMSEYRKYLFADCKLNIKPVIMLKSQKIKESEDFYEEFFSKIDSLTGSEIQELYSAKIDILTQALDYFKTKDSSFQLLEHSLKSSFTKDNSIIINGAADNSRENQLLVNSLEDEDNPIRLIFAVDMLNEGWDVLNLFDIVRLYDTRQASGKAGKIGAYTIKEAQLIGRGARYCPFKVSEEQDRFKRKYDNDLNNEYRILETMFFHSRNDSRYIAELRQALIATGLQDENPIKLEYKLKKEFKDTELYKKGLVFSNKRIPKGRDEVKSLEERIRNKVYRYTQKTTRGAVVNLIGDNKTSTTASEIKTIKFKDIDYNVLLGASEKFNELRFSVIQSKFPHVKTLKEFLTSEEYLGNSTIEIKYFTENITGRDLFKACIGAFEKVSSYIISLKPEYIGTTEFEPKAIKSVIKDKSIYLSRLDENGGKGVSQVNCPNPEYQIDLSKESWYVFNDNYGTSEEKLFIKFFKTDIEPKLKAKGLEYYVVRNERIPELAIYSFEHGERFEPDYLLFVAKKNSDNISNYQTYIEPKGNHLLKEDRWKEEFLNKIGEKHYIPKTLISGNEYKIMGLPFYNDQYRRDDFLEKVSAWIDTI
;
A
#
# COMPACT_ATOMS: atom_id res chain seq x y z
N MET A 1 -0.72 2.05 30.07
CA MET A 1 -0.13 0.71 29.84
C MET A 1 -0.56 0.09 28.50
N ILE A 2 -1.86 -0.13 28.25
CA ILE A 2 -2.36 -0.74 27.00
C ILE A 2 -1.76 -0.07 25.75
N ALA A 3 -1.90 1.24 25.61
CA ALA A 3 -1.32 1.98 24.48
C ALA A 3 0.20 1.79 24.29
N LEU A 4 0.96 1.63 25.38
CA LEU A 4 2.40 1.40 25.33
C LEU A 4 2.72 0.01 24.76
N ILE A 5 2.01 -1.02 25.21
CA ILE A 5 2.14 -2.38 24.70
C ILE A 5 1.74 -2.44 23.22
N MET A 6 0.66 -1.74 22.84
CA MET A 6 0.24 -1.64 21.44
C MET A 6 1.30 -0.94 20.57
N SER A 7 1.96 0.10 21.08
CA SER A 7 3.06 0.79 20.39
C SER A 7 4.29 -0.11 20.24
N GLU A 8 4.69 -0.83 21.29
CA GLU A 8 5.79 -1.79 21.19
C GLU A 8 5.46 -2.94 20.24
N TYR A 9 4.23 -3.48 20.30
CA TYR A 9 3.81 -4.53 19.37
C TYR A 9 3.93 -4.08 17.90
N ARG A 10 3.46 -2.87 17.57
CA ARG A 10 3.64 -2.30 16.22
C ARG A 10 5.10 -2.12 15.85
N LYS A 11 5.94 -1.61 16.76
CA LYS A 11 7.39 -1.44 16.52
C LYS A 11 8.05 -2.77 16.18
N TYR A 12 7.72 -3.84 16.90
CA TYR A 12 8.25 -5.18 16.64
C TYR A 12 7.72 -5.77 15.34
N LEU A 13 6.44 -5.57 15.01
CA LEU A 13 5.90 -5.98 13.71
C LEU A 13 6.55 -5.24 12.53
N PHE A 14 6.81 -3.93 12.67
CA PHE A 14 7.60 -3.19 11.67
C PHE A 14 9.01 -3.78 11.55
N ALA A 15 9.67 -4.09 12.66
CA ALA A 15 10.99 -4.71 12.67
C ALA A 15 11.00 -6.11 12.02
N ASP A 16 9.97 -6.94 12.25
CA ASP A 16 9.79 -8.23 11.58
C ASP A 16 9.67 -8.05 10.05
N CYS A 17 9.11 -6.91 9.61
CA CYS A 17 9.06 -6.50 8.20
C CYS A 17 10.35 -5.81 7.70
N LYS A 18 11.40 -5.73 8.52
CA LYS A 18 12.66 -5.00 8.26
C LYS A 18 12.46 -3.51 8.02
N LEU A 19 11.46 -2.93 8.67
CA LEU A 19 11.14 -1.50 8.62
C LEU A 19 11.52 -0.84 9.94
N ASN A 20 12.25 0.27 9.87
CA ASN A 20 12.58 1.09 11.04
C ASN A 20 11.55 2.21 11.23
N ILE A 21 10.32 1.86 11.60
CA ILE A 21 9.25 2.83 11.85
C ILE A 21 8.95 2.83 13.35
N LYS A 22 9.09 4.00 13.99
CA LYS A 22 8.76 4.19 15.40
C LYS A 22 7.29 4.62 15.56
N PRO A 23 6.47 3.88 16.31
CA PRO A 23 5.12 4.31 16.64
C PRO A 23 5.14 5.35 17.78
N VAL A 24 4.41 6.45 17.59
CA VAL A 24 4.28 7.55 18.56
C VAL A 24 2.93 7.47 19.27
N ILE A 25 2.96 7.83 20.56
CA ILE A 25 1.79 7.92 21.43
C ILE A 25 1.64 9.37 21.92
N MET A 26 0.41 9.88 21.88
CA MET A 26 0.05 11.15 22.50
C MET A 26 -0.79 10.91 23.74
N LEU A 27 -0.39 11.52 24.85
CA LEU A 27 -1.09 11.56 26.13
C LEU A 27 -1.72 12.95 26.27
N LYS A 28 -3.04 13.01 26.19
CA LYS A 28 -3.80 14.27 26.20
C LYS A 28 -4.40 14.50 27.59
N SER A 29 -4.01 15.61 28.21
CA SER A 29 -4.54 16.10 29.48
C SER A 29 -5.46 17.30 29.27
N GLN A 30 -6.32 17.61 30.25
CA GLN A 30 -7.22 18.75 30.18
C GLN A 30 -6.54 20.05 30.62
N LYS A 31 -5.66 19.98 31.62
CA LYS A 31 -4.94 21.13 32.16
C LYS A 31 -3.43 20.89 32.18
N ILE A 32 -2.67 21.98 32.09
CA ILE A 32 -1.19 21.96 32.09
C ILE A 32 -0.67 21.23 33.35
N LYS A 33 -1.16 21.65 34.53
CA LYS A 33 -0.76 21.04 35.80
C LYS A 33 -1.06 19.54 35.87
N GLU A 34 -2.21 19.10 35.38
CA GLU A 34 -2.56 17.67 35.32
C GLU A 34 -1.61 16.90 34.39
N SER A 35 -1.16 17.54 33.29
CA SER A 35 -0.17 16.93 32.41
C SER A 35 1.21 16.83 33.04
N GLU A 36 1.64 17.85 33.79
CA GLU A 36 2.93 17.86 34.48
C GLU A 36 2.94 16.85 35.63
N ASP A 37 1.86 16.79 36.42
CA ASP A 37 1.73 15.82 37.51
C ASP A 37 1.72 14.38 36.95
N PHE A 38 0.99 14.13 35.85
CA PHE A 38 0.97 12.82 35.20
C PHE A 38 2.30 12.45 34.56
N TYR A 39 3.09 13.42 34.07
CA TYR A 39 4.41 13.17 33.52
C TYR A 39 5.34 12.52 34.54
N GLU A 40 5.41 13.07 35.76
CA GLU A 40 6.25 12.50 36.81
C GLU A 40 5.70 11.15 37.34
N GLU A 41 4.38 11.02 37.48
CA GLU A 41 3.75 9.74 37.83
C GLU A 41 4.05 8.65 36.80
N PHE A 42 3.97 8.99 35.51
CA PHE A 42 4.18 8.08 34.40
C PHE A 42 5.57 7.42 34.47
N PHE A 43 6.64 8.20 34.57
CA PHE A 43 8.00 7.64 34.58
C PHE A 43 8.29 6.83 35.84
N SER A 44 7.78 7.26 37.00
CA SER A 44 7.84 6.46 38.23
C SER A 44 7.17 5.09 38.06
N LYS A 45 6.02 5.06 37.36
CA LYS A 45 5.31 3.81 37.09
C LYS A 45 6.00 2.94 36.03
N ILE A 46 6.65 3.53 35.04
CA ILE A 46 7.43 2.79 34.03
C ILE A 46 8.65 2.11 34.67
N ASP A 47 9.38 2.82 35.53
CA ASP A 47 10.58 2.28 36.17
C ASP A 47 10.26 1.08 37.09
N SER A 48 9.10 1.12 37.74
CA SER A 48 8.61 0.06 38.63
C SER A 48 7.81 -1.05 37.94
N LEU A 49 7.60 -0.97 36.61
CA LEU A 49 6.82 -1.97 35.86
C LEU A 49 7.44 -3.36 35.97
N THR A 50 6.59 -4.37 36.14
CA THR A 50 6.99 -5.79 36.19
C THR A 50 6.27 -6.65 35.15
N GLY A 51 6.89 -7.74 34.71
CA GLY A 51 6.26 -8.75 33.85
C GLY A 51 4.94 -9.32 34.41
N SER A 52 4.78 -9.42 35.73
CA SER A 52 3.53 -9.83 36.38
C SER A 52 2.37 -8.86 36.12
N GLU A 53 2.61 -7.56 36.23
CA GLU A 53 1.58 -6.54 35.95
C GLU A 53 1.17 -6.54 34.46
N ILE A 54 2.10 -6.86 33.56
CA ILE A 54 1.80 -7.03 32.14
C ILE A 54 0.88 -8.25 31.94
N GLN A 55 1.15 -9.36 32.63
CA GLN A 55 0.32 -10.57 32.53
C GLN A 55 -1.10 -10.36 33.04
N GLU A 56 -1.32 -9.51 34.05
CA GLU A 56 -2.66 -9.19 34.54
C GLU A 56 -3.55 -8.53 33.47
N LEU A 57 -2.97 -7.93 32.43
CA LEU A 57 -3.72 -7.26 31.36
C LEU A 57 -4.52 -8.20 30.46
N TYR A 58 -4.26 -9.52 30.48
CA TYR A 58 -5.16 -10.50 29.83
C TYR A 58 -6.60 -10.40 30.38
N SER A 59 -6.77 -9.97 31.63
CA SER A 59 -8.08 -9.78 32.25
C SER A 59 -8.93 -8.68 31.60
N ALA A 60 -8.32 -7.77 30.83
CA ALA A 60 -9.01 -6.69 30.14
C ALA A 60 -9.97 -7.20 29.03
N LYS A 61 -9.78 -8.44 28.53
CA LYS A 61 -10.60 -9.07 27.48
C LYS A 61 -10.73 -8.19 26.23
N ILE A 62 -9.63 -7.55 25.83
CA ILE A 62 -9.53 -6.77 24.60
C ILE A 62 -8.76 -7.62 23.59
N ASP A 63 -9.42 -8.10 22.54
CA ASP A 63 -8.84 -9.07 21.59
C ASP A 63 -7.51 -8.62 21.00
N ILE A 64 -7.39 -7.35 20.59
CA ILE A 64 -6.15 -6.82 20.00
C ILE A 64 -5.01 -6.73 21.01
N LEU A 65 -5.32 -6.49 22.30
CA LEU A 65 -4.33 -6.50 23.37
C LEU A 65 -3.89 -7.94 23.66
N THR A 66 -4.84 -8.88 23.69
CA THR A 66 -4.53 -10.31 23.82
C THR A 66 -3.59 -10.76 22.71
N GLN A 67 -3.86 -10.37 21.45
CA GLN A 67 -2.97 -10.66 20.32
C GLN A 67 -1.56 -10.10 20.53
N ALA A 68 -1.43 -8.85 20.99
CA ALA A 68 -0.14 -8.24 21.28
C ALA A 68 0.61 -8.98 22.40
N LEU A 69 -0.10 -9.36 23.47
CA LEU A 69 0.47 -10.11 24.59
C LEU A 69 0.89 -11.52 24.17
N ASP A 70 0.09 -12.21 23.37
CA ASP A 70 0.42 -13.53 22.84
C ASP A 70 1.67 -13.47 21.95
N TYR A 71 1.79 -12.45 21.11
CA TYR A 71 2.99 -12.21 20.31
C TYR A 71 4.25 -12.14 21.18
N PHE A 72 4.25 -11.33 22.25
CA PHE A 72 5.41 -11.25 23.14
C PHE A 72 5.61 -12.51 23.97
N LYS A 73 4.54 -13.17 24.41
CA LYS A 73 4.60 -14.41 25.18
C LYS A 73 5.24 -15.56 24.41
N THR A 74 5.05 -15.62 23.08
CA THR A 74 5.72 -16.61 22.23
C THR A 74 7.22 -16.40 22.14
N LYS A 75 7.71 -15.16 22.30
CA LYS A 75 9.14 -14.83 22.28
C LYS A 75 9.79 -14.96 23.66
N ASP A 76 9.06 -14.54 24.70
CA ASP A 76 9.47 -14.65 26.10
C ASP A 76 8.22 -14.79 26.99
N SER A 77 8.03 -15.98 27.55
CA SER A 77 6.89 -16.29 28.40
C SER A 77 6.85 -15.52 29.72
N SER A 78 7.98 -14.94 30.15
CA SER A 78 8.09 -14.17 31.39
C SER A 78 7.76 -12.69 31.25
N PHE A 79 7.57 -12.21 30.01
CA PHE A 79 7.41 -10.79 29.65
C PHE A 79 8.58 -9.87 30.02
N GLN A 80 9.73 -10.38 30.45
CA GLN A 80 10.93 -9.58 30.73
C GLN A 80 11.41 -8.82 29.48
N LEU A 81 11.34 -9.45 28.30
CA LEU A 81 11.66 -8.80 27.04
C LEU A 81 10.78 -7.56 26.80
N LEU A 82 9.46 -7.71 26.96
CA LEU A 82 8.51 -6.61 26.78
C LEU A 82 8.71 -5.53 27.86
N GLU A 83 8.93 -5.93 29.11
CA GLU A 83 9.23 -5.01 30.22
C GLU A 83 10.45 -4.14 29.92
N HIS A 84 11.59 -4.75 29.55
CA HIS A 84 12.79 -4.02 29.18
C HIS A 84 12.58 -3.15 27.94
N SER A 85 11.83 -3.63 26.95
CA SER A 85 11.52 -2.86 25.75
C SER A 85 10.70 -1.61 26.07
N LEU A 86 9.71 -1.72 26.96
CA LEU A 86 8.90 -0.59 27.43
C LEU A 86 9.76 0.42 28.20
N LYS A 87 10.57 -0.03 29.17
CA LYS A 87 11.44 0.84 29.97
C LYS A 87 12.47 1.59 29.13
N SER A 88 13.08 0.92 28.15
CA SER A 88 14.08 1.54 27.25
C SER A 88 13.46 2.44 26.18
N SER A 89 12.21 2.16 25.78
CA SER A 89 11.53 2.91 24.73
C SER A 89 10.87 4.19 25.22
N PHE A 90 10.34 4.18 26.44
CA PHE A 90 9.57 5.29 27.02
C PHE A 90 10.36 5.91 28.18
N THR A 91 11.42 6.63 27.82
CA THR A 91 12.28 7.40 28.74
C THR A 91 11.97 8.90 28.63
N LYS A 92 12.50 9.70 29.58
CA LYS A 92 12.37 11.17 29.53
C LYS A 92 12.96 11.74 28.22
N ASP A 93 14.10 11.21 27.76
CA ASP A 93 14.77 11.63 26.51
C ASP A 93 13.95 11.32 25.24
N ASN A 94 13.11 10.27 25.27
CA ASN A 94 12.23 9.91 24.16
C ASN A 94 10.83 10.55 24.29
N SER A 95 10.67 11.53 25.18
CA SER A 95 9.40 12.19 25.47
C SER A 95 9.48 13.69 25.32
N ILE A 96 8.33 14.31 25.07
CA ILE A 96 8.21 15.76 24.97
C ILE A 96 6.94 16.25 25.66
N ILE A 97 7.03 17.38 26.34
CA ILE A 97 5.89 18.11 26.89
C ILE A 97 5.60 19.31 26.00
N ILE A 98 4.35 19.46 25.57
CA ILE A 98 3.88 20.59 24.75
C ILE A 98 2.50 21.07 25.24
N ASN A 99 2.50 21.63 26.44
CA ASN A 99 1.27 22.00 27.15
C ASN A 99 0.80 23.41 26.82
N GLY A 100 1.72 24.36 26.71
CA GLY A 100 1.43 25.78 26.55
C GLY A 100 2.46 26.56 25.73
N ALA A 101 2.29 27.89 25.65
CA ALA A 101 3.20 28.77 24.94
C ALA A 101 4.65 28.72 25.48
N ALA A 102 4.82 28.40 26.76
CA ALA A 102 6.14 28.24 27.39
C ALA A 102 6.92 27.05 26.82
N ASP A 103 6.22 25.99 26.42
CA ASP A 103 6.83 24.78 25.83
C ASP A 103 6.98 24.88 24.31
N ASN A 104 6.41 25.92 23.71
CA ASN A 104 6.33 26.10 22.26
C ASN A 104 7.60 26.74 21.68
N SER A 105 8.75 26.21 22.08
CA SER A 105 10.05 26.63 21.55
C SER A 105 10.19 26.20 20.09
N ARG A 106 11.07 26.89 19.34
CA ARG A 106 11.39 26.51 17.95
C ARG A 106 11.89 25.06 17.85
N GLU A 107 12.65 24.62 18.84
CA GLU A 107 13.21 23.26 18.91
C GLU A 107 12.09 22.22 19.10
N ASN A 108 11.20 22.44 20.07
CA ASN A 108 10.08 21.54 20.31
C ASN A 108 9.13 21.48 19.11
N GLN A 109 8.89 22.61 18.44
CA GLN A 109 8.11 22.66 17.19
C GLN A 109 8.76 21.85 16.06
N LEU A 110 10.09 21.89 15.93
CA LEU A 110 10.78 21.09 14.92
C LEU A 110 10.63 19.60 15.24
N LEU A 111 10.80 19.19 16.50
CA LEU A 111 10.66 17.79 16.92
C LEU A 111 9.25 17.25 16.69
N VAL A 112 8.19 17.99 17.05
CA VAL A 112 6.81 17.50 16.89
C VAL A 112 6.34 17.48 15.43
N ASN A 113 6.96 18.28 14.54
CA ASN A 113 6.64 18.30 13.11
C ASN A 113 7.53 17.38 12.26
N SER A 114 8.47 16.67 12.88
CA SER A 114 9.41 15.74 12.22
C SER A 114 9.42 14.38 12.91
N LEU A 115 8.29 13.98 13.51
CA LEU A 115 8.22 12.77 14.32
C LEU A 115 8.52 11.51 13.53
N GLU A 116 8.34 11.50 12.21
CA GLU A 116 8.64 10.39 11.32
C GLU A 116 10.13 10.28 10.96
N ASP A 117 10.94 11.32 11.21
CA ASP A 117 12.36 11.33 10.87
C ASP A 117 13.14 10.30 11.70
N GLU A 118 14.10 9.62 11.07
CA GLU A 118 14.91 8.56 11.70
C GLU A 118 15.74 9.09 12.88
N ASP A 119 16.18 10.34 12.79
CA ASP A 119 17.04 11.00 13.78
C ASP A 119 16.24 11.58 14.95
N ASN A 120 14.91 11.60 14.85
CA ASN A 120 14.04 12.10 15.89
C ASN A 120 13.83 10.99 16.95
N PRO A 121 14.12 11.22 18.24
CA PRO A 121 13.98 10.18 19.27
C PRO A 121 12.56 10.09 19.87
N ILE A 122 11.71 11.09 19.63
CA ILE A 122 10.44 11.24 20.34
C ILE A 122 9.47 10.13 19.99
N ARG A 123 8.92 9.48 21.02
CA ARG A 123 7.88 8.45 20.94
C ARG A 123 6.68 8.71 21.84
N LEU A 124 6.80 9.64 22.78
CA LEU A 124 5.76 9.97 23.74
C LEU A 124 5.56 11.49 23.83
N ILE A 125 4.32 11.93 23.64
CA ILE A 125 3.97 13.36 23.67
C ILE A 125 2.97 13.59 24.80
N PHE A 126 3.29 14.49 25.72
CA PHE A 126 2.35 14.98 26.73
C PHE A 126 1.84 16.35 26.29
N ALA A 127 0.53 16.50 26.16
CA ALA A 127 -0.04 17.72 25.59
C ALA A 127 -1.41 18.06 26.20
N VAL A 128 -1.72 19.36 26.15
CA VAL A 128 -3.06 19.88 26.44
C VAL A 128 -3.75 20.25 25.13
N ASP A 129 -3.64 21.50 24.66
CA ASP A 129 -4.39 22.01 23.49
C ASP A 129 -3.50 22.73 22.46
N MET A 130 -2.16 22.70 22.61
CA MET A 130 -1.23 23.49 21.78
C MET A 130 -0.92 22.93 20.39
N LEU A 131 -1.32 21.68 20.10
CA LEU A 131 -1.16 21.09 18.77
C LEU A 131 -2.23 21.66 17.83
N ASN A 132 -1.94 22.86 17.34
CA ASN A 132 -2.81 23.70 16.53
C ASN A 132 -2.81 23.29 15.05
N GLU A 133 -3.56 24.02 14.22
CA GLU A 133 -3.60 23.84 12.75
C GLU A 133 -2.19 23.79 12.14
N GLY A 134 -1.92 22.73 11.36
CA GLY A 134 -0.62 22.49 10.72
C GLY A 134 0.18 21.31 11.26
N TRP A 135 -0.21 20.73 12.41
CA TRP A 135 0.38 19.48 12.91
C TRP A 135 -0.28 18.27 12.22
N ASP A 136 0.47 17.62 11.33
CA ASP A 136 0.06 16.43 10.58
C ASP A 136 1.23 15.44 10.62
N VAL A 137 1.06 14.29 11.27
CA VAL A 137 2.15 13.35 11.55
C VAL A 137 1.75 11.93 11.15
N LEU A 138 2.68 11.23 10.52
CA LEU A 138 2.37 9.96 9.84
C LEU A 138 2.48 8.74 10.75
N ASN A 139 3.19 8.85 11.88
CA ASN A 139 3.48 7.74 12.79
C ASN A 139 2.82 7.89 14.18
N LEU A 140 1.79 8.72 14.31
CA LEU A 140 0.95 8.78 15.51
C LEU A 140 -0.09 7.66 15.47
N PHE A 141 0.08 6.65 16.32
CA PHE A 141 -0.78 5.46 16.32
C PHE A 141 -1.77 5.41 17.47
N ASP A 142 -1.50 6.13 18.56
CA ASP A 142 -2.31 6.06 19.76
C ASP A 142 -2.48 7.46 20.39
N ILE A 143 -3.72 7.86 20.64
CA ILE A 143 -4.04 9.02 21.48
C ILE A 143 -4.72 8.51 22.74
N VAL A 144 -4.20 8.87 23.91
CA VAL A 144 -4.76 8.50 25.23
C VAL A 144 -5.34 9.74 25.88
N ARG A 145 -6.65 9.72 26.11
CA ARG A 145 -7.37 10.76 26.86
C ARG A 145 -7.26 10.50 28.36
N LEU A 146 -6.65 11.43 29.10
CA LEU A 146 -6.33 11.27 30.54
C LEU A 146 -7.31 11.94 31.52
N TYR A 147 -8.42 12.49 31.03
CA TYR A 147 -9.43 13.17 31.86
C TYR A 147 -10.82 12.60 31.60
N ASP A 148 -11.70 12.72 32.60
CA ASP A 148 -13.07 12.17 32.57
C ASP A 148 -14.16 13.23 32.36
N THR A 149 -13.86 14.52 32.54
CA THR A 149 -14.89 15.56 32.55
C THR A 149 -15.50 15.73 31.16
N ARG A 150 -16.80 15.44 31.05
CA ARG A 150 -17.61 15.79 29.87
C ARG A 150 -17.92 17.28 29.90
N GLN A 151 -17.48 18.02 28.88
CA GLN A 151 -17.92 19.39 28.67
C GLN A 151 -19.15 19.39 27.75
N ALA A 152 -20.33 19.17 28.35
CA ALA A 152 -21.58 19.28 27.61
C ALA A 152 -21.71 20.69 27.00
N SER A 153 -22.23 20.80 25.79
CA SER A 153 -22.40 22.07 25.05
C SER A 153 -23.37 23.08 25.69
N GLY A 154 -23.93 22.76 26.87
CA GLY A 154 -24.97 23.54 27.54
C GLY A 154 -26.30 23.60 26.78
N LYS A 155 -26.41 23.00 25.58
CA LYS A 155 -27.59 22.99 24.71
C LYS A 155 -27.93 21.57 24.27
N ALA A 156 -29.18 21.16 24.42
CA ALA A 156 -29.64 19.86 23.97
C ALA A 156 -29.35 19.65 22.46
N GLY A 157 -28.72 18.53 22.11
CA GLY A 157 -28.47 18.14 20.72
C GLY A 157 -27.23 18.75 20.04
N LYS A 158 -26.43 19.59 20.72
CA LYS A 158 -25.16 20.10 20.16
C LYS A 158 -23.95 19.36 20.71
N ILE A 159 -23.03 19.00 19.82
CA ILE A 159 -21.71 18.43 20.16
C ILE A 159 -20.91 19.48 20.93
N GLY A 160 -20.29 19.08 22.05
CA GLY A 160 -19.41 19.93 22.84
C GLY A 160 -18.20 20.38 22.02
N ALA A 161 -17.80 21.65 22.17
CA ALA A 161 -16.65 22.21 21.44
C ALA A 161 -15.36 21.40 21.66
N TYR A 162 -15.23 20.80 22.84
CA TYR A 162 -14.10 19.97 23.21
C TYR A 162 -14.09 18.62 22.45
N THR A 163 -15.23 17.96 22.31
CA THR A 163 -15.40 16.73 21.52
C THR A 163 -15.11 16.97 20.03
N ILE A 164 -15.48 18.16 19.51
CA ILE A 164 -15.15 18.56 18.13
C ILE A 164 -13.64 18.69 17.94
N LYS A 165 -12.93 19.32 18.89
CA LYS A 165 -11.46 19.42 18.85
C LYS A 165 -10.80 18.04 18.88
N GLU A 166 -11.32 17.11 19.70
CA GLU A 166 -10.82 15.73 19.74
C GLU A 166 -11.06 15.00 18.42
N ALA A 167 -12.23 15.14 17.79
CA ALA A 167 -12.50 14.57 16.46
C ALA A 167 -11.56 15.14 15.38
N GLN A 168 -11.28 16.45 15.42
CA GLN A 168 -10.29 17.08 14.53
C GLN A 168 -8.88 16.56 14.77
N LEU A 169 -8.48 16.39 16.04
CA LEU A 169 -7.19 15.81 16.41
C LEU A 169 -7.07 14.37 15.91
N ILE A 170 -8.12 13.55 16.06
CA ILE A 170 -8.19 12.21 15.47
C ILE A 170 -8.02 12.29 13.96
N GLY A 171 -8.68 13.23 13.27
CA GLY A 171 -8.52 13.41 11.82
C GLY A 171 -7.10 13.75 11.37
N ARG A 172 -6.34 14.48 12.21
CA ARG A 172 -4.93 14.80 11.96
C ARG A 172 -3.99 13.64 12.31
N GLY A 173 -4.34 12.84 13.31
CA GLY A 173 -3.56 11.65 13.69
C GLY A 173 -3.83 10.43 12.83
N ALA A 174 -5.03 10.30 12.27
CA ALA A 174 -5.48 9.16 11.46
C ALA A 174 -4.97 9.24 10.01
N ARG A 175 -3.72 9.70 9.83
CA ARG A 175 -3.06 9.67 8.54
C ARG A 175 -2.47 8.30 8.25
N TYR A 176 -2.27 8.07 6.96
CA TYR A 176 -1.63 6.86 6.52
C TYR A 176 -0.11 6.95 6.69
N CYS A 177 0.45 6.10 7.56
CA CYS A 177 1.89 5.88 7.66
C CYS A 177 2.39 5.13 6.41
N PRO A 178 3.26 5.71 5.55
CA PRO A 178 3.65 5.06 4.29
C PRO A 178 4.70 3.96 4.50
N PHE A 179 4.32 2.69 4.33
CA PHE A 179 5.22 1.54 4.43
C PHE A 179 4.95 0.47 3.36
N LYS A 180 5.91 -0.44 3.19
CA LYS A 180 5.79 -1.65 2.35
C LYS A 180 6.31 -2.87 3.11
N VAL A 181 5.50 -3.92 3.23
CA VAL A 181 5.89 -5.23 3.78
C VAL A 181 6.49 -6.12 2.69
N SER A 182 6.01 -5.98 1.45
CA SER A 182 6.56 -6.64 0.27
C SER A 182 6.82 -5.63 -0.85
N GLU A 183 7.75 -5.94 -1.77
CA GLU A 183 8.07 -5.07 -2.92
C GLU A 183 6.88 -4.84 -3.87
N GLU A 184 5.86 -5.70 -3.80
CA GLU A 184 4.67 -5.63 -4.63
C GLU A 184 3.65 -4.59 -4.14
N GLN A 185 3.80 -4.14 -2.88
CA GLN A 185 2.91 -3.20 -2.25
C GLN A 185 3.24 -1.75 -2.63
N ASP A 186 2.19 -0.98 -2.95
CA ASP A 186 2.32 0.48 -3.09
C ASP A 186 2.57 1.10 -1.71
N ARG A 187 3.71 1.78 -1.54
CA ARG A 187 4.11 2.42 -0.29
C ARG A 187 3.09 3.43 0.21
N PHE A 188 2.38 4.11 -0.69
CA PHE A 188 1.50 5.25 -0.36
C PHE A 188 0.01 4.90 -0.36
N LYS A 189 -0.34 3.60 -0.41
CA LYS A 189 -1.73 3.14 -0.34
C LYS A 189 -1.95 2.22 0.85
N ARG A 190 -3.13 2.38 1.48
CA ARG A 190 -3.64 1.46 2.50
C ARG A 190 -3.86 0.06 1.92
N LYS A 191 -3.54 -0.97 2.70
CA LYS A 191 -3.45 -2.37 2.26
C LYS A 191 -4.50 -3.26 2.91
N TYR A 192 -4.89 -2.96 4.15
CA TYR A 192 -5.60 -3.91 5.02
C TYR A 192 -6.99 -3.43 5.48
N ASP A 193 -7.52 -2.35 4.89
CA ASP A 193 -8.82 -1.78 5.27
C ASP A 193 -9.98 -2.77 5.18
N ASN A 194 -9.95 -3.60 4.14
CA ASN A 194 -10.98 -4.60 3.86
C ASN A 194 -10.60 -6.00 4.36
N ASP A 195 -9.45 -6.16 5.02
CA ASP A 195 -8.96 -7.42 5.55
C ASP A 195 -8.77 -7.32 7.06
N LEU A 196 -9.90 -7.34 7.78
CA LEU A 196 -9.93 -7.12 9.23
C LEU A 196 -9.09 -8.13 10.03
N ASN A 197 -8.82 -9.29 9.45
CA ASN A 197 -8.12 -10.41 10.07
C ASN A 197 -6.62 -10.45 9.71
N ASN A 198 -6.12 -9.50 8.91
CA ASN A 198 -4.71 -9.42 8.56
C ASN A 198 -3.85 -9.05 9.78
N GLU A 199 -2.76 -9.77 10.00
CA GLU A 199 -1.86 -9.50 11.14
C GLU A 199 -1.22 -8.10 11.08
N TYR A 200 -0.96 -7.58 9.88
CA TYR A 200 -0.36 -6.26 9.66
C TYR A 200 -1.39 -5.12 9.65
N ARG A 201 -2.69 -5.41 9.77
CA ARG A 201 -3.73 -4.37 9.80
C ARG A 201 -3.52 -3.37 10.94
N ILE A 202 -2.97 -3.83 12.05
CA ILE A 202 -2.64 -2.96 13.19
C ILE A 202 -1.66 -1.84 12.82
N LEU A 203 -0.79 -2.06 11.82
CA LEU A 203 0.16 -1.07 11.30
C LEU A 203 -0.52 0.05 10.47
N GLU A 204 -1.80 -0.11 10.14
CA GLU A 204 -2.63 0.91 9.48
C GLU A 204 -3.79 1.38 10.39
N THR A 205 -3.79 0.96 11.66
CA THR A 205 -4.87 1.25 12.61
C THR A 205 -4.37 2.20 13.69
N MET A 206 -5.06 3.33 13.84
CA MET A 206 -4.88 4.25 14.95
C MET A 206 -5.91 3.96 16.05
N PHE A 207 -5.52 4.01 17.32
CA PHE A 207 -6.43 3.90 18.45
C PHE A 207 -6.59 5.22 19.20
N PHE A 208 -7.84 5.53 19.56
CA PHE A 208 -8.17 6.56 20.53
C PHE A 208 -8.62 5.88 21.82
N HIS A 209 -7.84 6.05 22.90
CA HIS A 209 -8.09 5.42 24.19
C HIS A 209 -8.83 6.40 25.09
N SER A 210 -10.01 5.99 25.57
CA SER A 210 -10.77 6.72 26.58
C SER A 210 -11.29 5.76 27.64
N ARG A 211 -11.65 6.29 28.81
CA ARG A 211 -12.48 5.55 29.76
C ARG A 211 -13.86 5.29 29.15
N ASN A 212 -14.51 4.22 29.58
CA ASN A 212 -15.78 3.78 29.01
C ASN A 212 -16.93 4.70 29.47
N ASP A 213 -17.22 5.73 28.68
CA ASP A 213 -18.40 6.59 28.82
C ASP A 213 -19.23 6.52 27.52
N SER A 214 -20.37 5.83 27.60
CA SER A 214 -21.25 5.60 26.45
C SER A 214 -21.79 6.89 25.83
N ARG A 215 -22.00 7.94 26.62
CA ARG A 215 -22.51 9.23 26.10
C ARG A 215 -21.41 9.97 25.37
N TYR A 216 -20.19 9.94 25.91
CA TYR A 216 -19.02 10.50 25.25
C TYR A 216 -18.73 9.79 23.93
N ILE A 217 -18.75 8.46 23.91
CA ILE A 217 -18.51 7.66 22.69
C ILE A 217 -19.55 8.00 21.62
N ALA A 218 -20.82 8.15 22.00
CA ALA A 218 -21.88 8.55 21.07
C ALA A 218 -21.65 9.97 20.51
N GLU A 219 -21.26 10.91 21.36
CA GLU A 219 -20.96 12.29 20.97
C GLU A 219 -19.72 12.38 20.05
N LEU A 220 -18.67 11.61 20.34
CA LEU A 220 -17.46 11.52 19.52
C LEU A 220 -17.78 10.91 18.14
N ARG A 221 -18.60 9.86 18.08
CA ARG A 221 -19.06 9.29 16.79
C ARG A 221 -19.81 10.33 15.96
N GLN A 222 -20.73 11.09 16.58
CA GLN A 222 -21.42 12.18 15.88
C GLN A 222 -20.45 13.24 15.36
N ALA A 223 -19.41 13.58 16.13
CA ALA A 223 -18.37 14.52 15.71
C ALA A 223 -17.52 13.97 14.55
N LEU A 224 -17.17 12.68 14.56
CA LEU A 224 -16.44 12.01 13.48
C LEU A 224 -17.27 11.95 12.18
N ILE A 225 -18.58 11.69 12.27
CA ILE A 225 -19.50 11.74 11.13
C ILE A 225 -19.60 13.17 10.59
N ALA A 226 -19.81 14.16 11.46
CA ALA A 226 -19.91 15.57 11.08
C ALA A 226 -18.62 16.14 10.44
N THR A 227 -17.47 15.56 10.76
CA THR A 227 -16.17 15.92 10.17
C THR A 227 -15.82 15.10 8.92
N GLY A 228 -16.66 14.14 8.52
CA GLY A 228 -16.44 13.28 7.36
C GLY A 228 -15.37 12.19 7.57
N LEU A 229 -14.94 11.96 8.80
CA LEU A 229 -13.97 10.91 9.14
C LEU A 229 -14.60 9.52 9.27
N GLN A 230 -15.92 9.45 9.41
CA GLN A 230 -16.68 8.21 9.50
C GLN A 230 -17.97 8.32 8.69
N ASP A 231 -18.33 7.25 7.99
CA ASP A 231 -19.65 7.14 7.35
C ASP A 231 -20.77 7.13 8.40
N GLU A 232 -21.92 7.72 8.07
CA GLU A 232 -23.08 7.82 8.97
C GLU A 232 -23.63 6.44 9.35
N ASN A 233 -23.70 5.52 8.37
CA ASN A 233 -24.26 4.17 8.54
C ASN A 233 -23.35 3.11 7.87
N PRO A 234 -22.21 2.75 8.47
CA PRO A 234 -21.33 1.73 7.91
C PRO A 234 -21.98 0.35 8.00
N ILE A 235 -22.06 -0.35 6.88
CA ILE A 235 -22.69 -1.66 6.77
C ILE A 235 -21.62 -2.73 6.82
N LYS A 236 -21.63 -3.55 7.88
CA LYS A 236 -20.74 -4.70 8.00
C LYS A 236 -21.38 -5.93 7.34
N LEU A 237 -20.67 -6.54 6.40
CA LEU A 237 -21.05 -7.80 5.77
C LEU A 237 -20.04 -8.90 6.13
N GLU A 238 -20.51 -10.13 6.30
CA GLU A 238 -19.69 -11.27 6.69
C GLU A 238 -19.81 -12.41 5.68
N TYR A 239 -18.68 -12.76 5.06
CA TYR A 239 -18.49 -14.00 4.31
C TYR A 239 -17.99 -15.08 5.26
N LYS A 240 -18.85 -16.05 5.55
CA LYS A 240 -18.52 -17.22 6.37
C LYS A 240 -18.39 -18.43 5.47
N LEU A 241 -17.27 -19.11 5.57
CA LEU A 241 -17.09 -20.40 4.90
C LEU A 241 -18.04 -21.42 5.51
N LYS A 242 -18.73 -22.16 4.65
CA LYS A 242 -19.64 -23.23 5.06
C LYS A 242 -18.88 -24.32 5.79
N LYS A 243 -19.51 -24.91 6.81
CA LYS A 243 -18.93 -25.98 7.61
C LYS A 243 -18.56 -27.19 6.74
N GLU A 244 -19.46 -27.59 5.84
CA GLU A 244 -19.23 -28.68 4.90
C GLU A 244 -18.00 -28.46 4.01
N PHE A 245 -17.72 -27.22 3.59
CA PHE A 245 -16.51 -26.90 2.83
C PHE A 245 -15.25 -27.01 3.70
N LYS A 246 -15.29 -26.52 4.95
CA LYS A 246 -14.16 -26.64 5.90
C LYS A 246 -13.79 -28.10 6.19
N ASP A 247 -14.73 -29.03 5.99
CA ASP A 247 -14.53 -30.46 6.18
C ASP A 247 -13.94 -31.19 4.96
N THR A 248 -13.85 -30.54 3.80
CA THR A 248 -13.31 -31.12 2.56
C THR A 248 -11.79 -31.33 2.58
N GLU A 249 -11.30 -32.28 1.78
CA GLU A 249 -9.85 -32.45 1.58
C GLU A 249 -9.24 -31.25 0.86
N LEU A 250 -9.97 -30.62 -0.06
CA LEU A 250 -9.54 -29.39 -0.73
C LEU A 250 -9.24 -28.28 0.29
N TYR A 251 -10.11 -28.04 1.27
CA TYR A 251 -9.84 -27.00 2.27
C TYR A 251 -8.68 -27.37 3.20
N LYS A 252 -8.66 -28.62 3.69
CA LYS A 252 -7.68 -29.08 4.70
C LYS A 252 -6.26 -29.18 4.16
N LYS A 253 -6.10 -29.61 2.90
CA LYS A 253 -4.80 -29.97 2.31
C LYS A 253 -4.56 -29.36 0.93
N GLY A 254 -5.59 -28.80 0.29
CA GLY A 254 -5.48 -28.23 -1.04
C GLY A 254 -4.62 -26.97 -1.09
N LEU A 255 -4.18 -26.67 -2.30
CA LEU A 255 -3.30 -25.56 -2.63
C LEU A 255 -4.02 -24.58 -3.55
N VAL A 256 -3.75 -23.30 -3.36
CA VAL A 256 -4.13 -22.23 -4.26
C VAL A 256 -2.86 -21.56 -4.79
N PHE A 257 -2.88 -21.16 -6.04
CA PHE A 257 -1.71 -20.69 -6.76
C PHE A 257 -1.85 -19.21 -7.13
N SER A 258 -0.75 -18.48 -7.06
CA SER A 258 -0.60 -17.13 -7.61
C SER A 258 0.84 -16.90 -8.06
N ASN A 259 1.07 -16.00 -9.02
CA ASN A 259 2.42 -15.65 -9.47
C ASN A 259 2.93 -14.39 -8.75
N LYS A 260 4.20 -14.04 -9.01
CA LYS A 260 4.87 -12.89 -8.38
C LYS A 260 5.11 -11.77 -9.36
N ARG A 261 5.26 -10.55 -8.82
CA ARG A 261 5.73 -9.39 -9.57
C ARG A 261 7.22 -9.22 -9.37
N ILE A 262 7.99 -9.23 -10.46
CA ILE A 262 9.43 -8.99 -10.41
C ILE A 262 9.80 -7.79 -11.29
N PRO A 263 10.87 -7.03 -10.95
CA PRO A 263 11.38 -6.00 -11.82
C PRO A 263 11.75 -6.59 -13.18
N LYS A 264 11.32 -5.94 -14.26
CA LYS A 264 11.70 -6.33 -15.61
C LYS A 264 13.18 -6.01 -15.80
N GLY A 265 13.97 -7.01 -16.18
CA GLY A 265 15.36 -6.81 -16.56
C GLY A 265 15.46 -5.77 -17.69
N ARG A 266 16.46 -4.89 -17.61
CA ARG A 266 16.72 -3.88 -18.65
C ARG A 266 17.81 -4.32 -19.63
N ASP A 267 18.03 -5.63 -19.73
CA ASP A 267 19.08 -6.20 -20.59
C ASP A 267 18.84 -5.92 -22.08
N GLU A 268 17.62 -5.52 -22.47
CA GLU A 268 17.34 -5.09 -23.85
C GLU A 268 17.74 -3.62 -24.11
N VAL A 269 17.93 -2.81 -23.05
CA VAL A 269 18.28 -1.38 -23.17
C VAL A 269 19.78 -1.24 -23.43
N LYS A 270 20.14 -1.21 -24.71
CA LYS A 270 21.55 -1.11 -25.14
C LYS A 270 22.08 0.31 -25.13
N SER A 271 21.23 1.33 -25.27
CA SER A 271 21.66 2.71 -25.48
C SER A 271 20.61 3.72 -25.03
N LEU A 272 20.99 5.00 -25.00
CA LEU A 272 20.15 6.10 -24.51
C LEU A 272 19.17 6.55 -25.61
N GLU A 273 17.94 6.95 -25.25
CA GLU A 273 16.95 7.41 -26.22
C GLU A 273 17.49 8.53 -27.12
N GLU A 274 17.20 8.48 -28.42
CA GLU A 274 17.74 9.39 -29.42
C GLU A 274 17.52 10.87 -29.07
N ARG A 275 16.34 11.20 -28.51
CA ARG A 275 15.98 12.55 -28.08
C ARG A 275 16.89 13.12 -26.98
N ILE A 276 17.49 12.26 -26.16
CA ILE A 276 18.43 12.67 -25.11
C ILE A 276 19.85 12.58 -25.66
N ARG A 277 20.17 11.52 -26.42
CA ARG A 277 21.49 11.27 -27.03
C ARG A 277 21.95 12.44 -27.90
N ASN A 278 21.04 13.03 -28.66
CA ASN A 278 21.31 14.12 -29.61
C ASN A 278 20.81 15.49 -29.11
N LYS A 279 20.58 15.64 -27.80
CA LYS A 279 19.99 16.86 -27.24
C LYS A 279 20.98 18.02 -27.22
N VAL A 280 20.47 19.22 -27.50
CA VAL A 280 21.20 20.49 -27.34
C VAL A 280 20.82 21.12 -25.99
N TYR A 281 21.80 21.27 -25.11
CA TYR A 281 21.69 21.92 -23.81
C TYR A 281 22.21 23.34 -23.90
N ARG A 282 21.41 24.33 -23.49
CA ARG A 282 21.77 25.74 -23.60
C ARG A 282 22.27 26.29 -22.27
N TYR A 283 23.38 27.01 -22.32
CA TYR A 283 23.94 27.73 -21.20
C TYR A 283 24.28 29.15 -21.59
N THR A 284 23.90 30.11 -20.74
CA THR A 284 24.26 31.53 -20.92
C THR A 284 25.26 31.91 -19.84
N GLN A 285 26.45 32.36 -20.26
CA GLN A 285 27.50 32.83 -19.36
C GLN A 285 26.96 33.98 -18.50
N LYS A 286 27.11 33.86 -17.18
CA LYS A 286 26.73 34.94 -16.25
C LYS A 286 27.75 36.06 -16.36
N THR A 287 27.27 37.28 -16.59
CA THR A 287 28.07 38.51 -16.72
C THR A 287 27.71 39.47 -15.59
N THR A 288 28.68 40.24 -15.10
CA THR A 288 28.48 41.34 -14.13
C THR A 288 28.03 42.65 -14.78
N ARG A 289 27.96 42.70 -16.12
CA ARG A 289 27.40 43.85 -16.85
C ARG A 289 25.88 43.88 -16.66
N GLY A 290 25.38 44.98 -16.13
CA GLY A 290 23.95 45.26 -16.01
C GLY A 290 23.54 46.43 -16.92
N ALA A 291 22.25 46.54 -17.20
CA ALA A 291 21.67 47.70 -17.86
C ALA A 291 20.52 48.25 -17.00
N VAL A 292 20.40 49.57 -16.93
CA VAL A 292 19.22 50.23 -16.35
C VAL A 292 18.22 50.42 -17.48
N VAL A 293 17.07 49.77 -17.37
CA VAL A 293 15.99 49.86 -18.37
C VAL A 293 14.84 50.66 -17.77
N ASN A 294 14.41 51.70 -18.47
CA ASN A 294 13.24 52.48 -18.09
C ASN A 294 11.99 51.77 -18.62
N LEU A 295 11.04 51.43 -17.74
CA LEU A 295 9.85 50.62 -18.09
C LEU A 295 8.78 51.39 -18.88
N ILE A 296 8.88 52.72 -18.92
CA ILE A 296 7.93 53.60 -19.61
C ILE A 296 8.73 54.58 -20.49
N GLY A 297 8.77 54.31 -21.79
CA GLY A 297 9.44 55.13 -22.82
C GLY A 297 10.27 54.31 -23.80
N ASP A 298 10.18 54.62 -25.10
CA ASP A 298 10.95 53.95 -26.15
C ASP A 298 12.41 54.43 -26.16
N ASN A 299 13.30 53.63 -25.57
CA ASN A 299 14.73 53.73 -25.81
C ASN A 299 15.27 52.40 -26.33
N LYS A 300 16.01 52.46 -27.45
CA LYS A 300 16.75 51.32 -27.99
C LYS A 300 17.83 50.90 -27.01
N THR A 301 17.71 49.69 -26.45
CA THR A 301 18.74 49.06 -25.64
C THR A 301 19.98 48.76 -26.49
N SER A 302 21.17 49.11 -25.98
CA SER A 302 22.43 48.63 -26.56
C SER A 302 22.55 47.13 -26.31
N THR A 303 22.37 46.33 -27.35
CA THR A 303 22.56 44.89 -27.31
C THR A 303 24.05 44.61 -27.16
N THR A 304 24.46 44.02 -26.03
CA THR A 304 25.84 43.56 -25.88
C THR A 304 26.08 42.44 -26.89
N ALA A 305 27.10 42.57 -27.74
CA ALA A 305 27.47 41.52 -28.68
C ALA A 305 27.72 40.20 -27.93
N SER A 306 27.14 39.12 -28.42
CA SER A 306 27.25 37.80 -27.83
C SER A 306 27.62 36.80 -28.90
N GLU A 307 28.52 35.88 -28.56
CA GLU A 307 28.90 34.78 -29.42
C GLU A 307 28.34 33.46 -28.89
N ILE A 308 28.25 32.47 -29.77
CA ILE A 308 27.73 31.14 -29.45
C ILE A 308 28.77 30.12 -29.85
N LYS A 309 29.11 29.23 -28.93
CA LYS A 309 29.96 28.06 -29.20
C LYS A 309 29.21 26.78 -28.85
N THR A 310 29.29 25.79 -29.73
CA THR A 310 28.69 24.48 -29.52
C THR A 310 29.80 23.44 -29.35
N ILE A 311 29.69 22.61 -28.32
CA ILE A 311 30.68 21.58 -27.99
C ILE A 311 29.94 20.27 -27.68
N LYS A 312 30.35 19.13 -28.27
CA LYS A 312 29.78 17.83 -27.91
C LYS A 312 30.38 17.33 -26.60
N PHE A 313 29.65 16.50 -25.87
CA PHE A 313 30.14 15.97 -24.59
C PHE A 313 31.40 15.13 -24.79
N LYS A 314 31.47 14.32 -25.87
CA LYS A 314 32.66 13.53 -26.18
C LYS A 314 33.93 14.36 -26.44
N ASP A 315 33.76 15.64 -26.76
CA ASP A 315 34.85 16.59 -27.04
C ASP A 315 35.22 17.44 -25.80
N ILE A 316 34.55 17.24 -24.66
CA ILE A 316 34.86 17.89 -23.37
C ILE A 316 35.78 16.98 -22.56
N ASP A 317 36.80 17.55 -21.92
CA ASP A 317 37.69 16.79 -21.05
C ASP A 317 36.91 16.03 -19.96
N TYR A 318 37.22 14.74 -19.83
CA TYR A 318 36.48 13.85 -18.94
C TYR A 318 36.48 14.31 -17.47
N ASN A 319 37.55 14.97 -17.00
CA ASN A 319 37.61 15.52 -15.64
C ASN A 319 36.53 16.60 -15.39
N VAL A 320 36.20 17.42 -16.40
CA VAL A 320 35.13 18.43 -16.31
C VAL A 320 33.76 17.77 -16.24
N LEU A 321 33.53 16.76 -17.10
CA LEU A 321 32.29 15.98 -17.10
C LEU A 321 32.12 15.21 -15.79
N LEU A 322 33.18 14.54 -15.31
CA LEU A 322 33.17 13.79 -14.07
C LEU A 322 32.84 14.69 -12.88
N GLY A 323 33.58 15.79 -12.70
CA GLY A 323 33.36 16.70 -11.58
C GLY A 323 31.98 17.36 -11.60
N ALA A 324 31.40 17.59 -12.78
CA ALA A 324 30.04 18.13 -12.89
C ALA A 324 28.99 17.04 -12.59
N SER A 325 29.24 15.79 -13.00
CA SER A 325 28.34 14.65 -12.74
C SER A 325 28.25 14.31 -11.25
N GLU A 326 29.34 14.47 -10.49
CA GLU A 326 29.40 14.23 -9.03
C GLU A 326 28.45 15.14 -8.21
N LYS A 327 27.93 16.22 -8.81
CA LYS A 327 26.88 17.04 -8.19
C LYS A 327 25.50 16.37 -8.16
N PHE A 328 25.33 15.25 -8.87
CA PHE A 328 24.05 14.57 -9.05
C PHE A 328 24.15 13.11 -8.63
N ASN A 329 23.40 12.73 -7.60
CA ASN A 329 23.39 11.36 -7.08
C ASN A 329 22.92 10.33 -8.12
N GLU A 330 22.12 10.77 -9.09
CA GLU A 330 21.54 9.97 -10.17
C GLU A 330 22.55 9.61 -11.25
N LEU A 331 23.64 10.37 -11.35
CA LEU A 331 24.73 10.12 -12.31
C LEU A 331 25.85 9.26 -11.72
N ARG A 332 25.69 8.74 -10.49
CA ARG A 332 26.59 7.73 -9.94
C ARG A 332 26.56 6.48 -10.80
N PHE A 333 27.73 5.86 -10.99
CA PHE A 333 27.85 4.69 -11.87
C PHE A 333 26.89 3.55 -11.49
N SER A 334 26.70 3.27 -10.19
CA SER A 334 25.76 2.25 -9.73
C SER A 334 24.31 2.53 -10.13
N VAL A 335 23.89 3.79 -10.12
CA VAL A 335 22.55 4.21 -10.57
C VAL A 335 22.43 4.07 -12.07
N ILE A 336 23.42 4.57 -12.83
CA ILE A 336 23.44 4.44 -14.29
C ILE A 336 23.41 2.97 -14.72
N GLN A 337 24.24 2.12 -14.12
CA GLN A 337 24.31 0.69 -14.43
C GLN A 337 22.98 -0.02 -14.13
N SER A 338 22.28 0.36 -13.05
CA SER A 338 20.94 -0.18 -12.76
C SER A 338 19.90 0.16 -13.84
N LYS A 339 20.07 1.29 -14.54
CA LYS A 339 19.15 1.78 -15.58
C LYS A 339 19.57 1.32 -16.97
N PHE A 340 20.87 1.11 -17.19
CA PHE A 340 21.50 0.73 -18.45
C PHE A 340 22.56 -0.36 -18.18
N PRO A 341 22.16 -1.64 -18.10
CA PRO A 341 23.05 -2.73 -17.66
C PRO A 341 24.30 -2.93 -18.51
N HIS A 342 24.26 -2.53 -19.78
CA HIS A 342 25.38 -2.67 -20.73
C HIS A 342 26.45 -1.58 -20.62
N VAL A 343 26.20 -0.51 -19.85
CA VAL A 343 27.22 0.52 -19.58
C VAL A 343 28.29 -0.07 -18.66
N LYS A 344 29.53 -0.10 -19.13
CA LYS A 344 30.67 -0.66 -18.37
C LYS A 344 31.29 0.35 -17.42
N THR A 345 31.23 1.64 -17.75
CA THR A 345 31.84 2.71 -16.93
C THR A 345 31.06 4.01 -17.02
N LEU A 346 31.21 4.88 -16.02
CA LEU A 346 30.68 6.25 -16.09
C LEU A 346 31.29 7.05 -17.25
N LYS A 347 32.58 6.83 -17.55
CA LYS A 347 33.25 7.44 -18.70
C LYS A 347 32.54 7.09 -20.01
N GLU A 348 32.23 5.82 -20.21
CA GLU A 348 31.46 5.36 -21.38
C GLU A 348 30.10 6.07 -21.46
N PHE A 349 29.35 6.15 -20.36
CA PHE A 349 28.07 6.84 -20.35
C PHE A 349 28.17 8.32 -20.73
N LEU A 350 29.22 9.01 -20.26
CA LEU A 350 29.39 10.44 -20.48
C LEU A 350 29.96 10.79 -21.87
N THR A 351 30.77 9.91 -22.47
CA THR A 351 31.53 10.24 -23.70
C THR A 351 31.20 9.36 -24.91
N SER A 352 30.53 8.21 -24.74
CA SER A 352 30.18 7.32 -25.86
C SER A 352 29.00 7.87 -26.65
N GLU A 353 29.02 7.65 -27.96
CA GLU A 353 27.95 8.04 -28.88
C GLU A 353 26.64 7.28 -28.63
N GLU A 354 26.69 6.10 -28.03
CA GLU A 354 25.51 5.34 -27.61
C GLU A 354 24.79 5.97 -26.39
N TYR A 355 25.45 6.90 -25.69
CA TYR A 355 24.94 7.56 -24.50
C TYR A 355 24.97 9.09 -24.65
N LEU A 356 25.68 9.82 -23.81
CA LEU A 356 25.68 11.28 -23.85
C LEU A 356 26.71 11.89 -24.81
N GLY A 357 27.62 11.11 -25.37
CA GLY A 357 28.75 11.62 -26.15
C GLY A 357 28.37 12.52 -27.32
N ASN A 358 27.22 12.24 -27.97
CA ASN A 358 26.69 13.03 -29.08
C ASN A 358 25.84 14.24 -28.66
N SER A 359 25.50 14.34 -27.37
CA SER A 359 24.81 15.50 -26.84
C SER A 359 25.70 16.74 -26.91
N THR A 360 25.09 17.90 -27.08
CA THR A 360 25.84 19.14 -27.28
C THR A 360 25.49 20.19 -26.25
N ILE A 361 26.48 20.95 -25.81
CA ILE A 361 26.28 22.17 -25.03
C ILE A 361 26.48 23.38 -25.95
N GLU A 362 25.44 24.20 -26.06
CA GLU A 362 25.45 25.51 -26.70
C GLU A 362 25.69 26.57 -25.62
N ILE A 363 26.87 27.19 -25.65
CA ILE A 363 27.28 28.22 -24.71
C ILE A 363 27.17 29.58 -25.38
N LYS A 364 26.25 30.41 -24.91
CA LYS A 364 26.16 31.83 -25.24
C LYS A 364 27.05 32.62 -24.28
N TYR A 365 28.06 33.31 -24.80
CA TYR A 365 29.04 34.06 -24.01
C TYR A 365 29.16 35.51 -24.49
N PHE A 366 29.58 36.39 -23.57
CA PHE A 366 29.64 37.85 -23.76
C PHE A 366 31.04 38.43 -23.53
N THR A 367 32.00 37.55 -23.24
CA THR A 367 33.41 37.85 -23.00
C THR A 367 34.25 37.35 -24.17
N GLU A 368 35.56 37.64 -24.21
CA GLU A 368 36.41 37.21 -25.34
C GLU A 368 36.58 35.68 -25.42
N ASN A 369 36.49 34.96 -24.29
CA ASN A 369 36.72 33.52 -24.23
C ASN A 369 35.83 32.80 -23.20
N ILE A 370 35.50 31.54 -23.48
CA ILE A 370 34.82 30.64 -22.53
C ILE A 370 35.86 30.10 -21.55
N THR A 371 35.64 30.32 -20.25
CA THR A 371 36.53 29.77 -19.22
C THR A 371 36.18 28.31 -18.89
N GLY A 372 37.11 27.55 -18.32
CA GLY A 372 36.82 26.20 -17.81
C GLY A 372 35.70 26.18 -16.76
N ARG A 373 35.54 27.27 -15.99
CA ARG A 373 34.45 27.43 -15.02
C ARG A 373 33.09 27.57 -15.70
N ASP A 374 33.04 28.25 -16.85
CA ASP A 374 31.81 28.38 -17.63
C ASP A 374 31.42 27.03 -18.24
N LEU A 375 32.40 26.30 -18.77
CA LEU A 375 32.18 24.95 -19.30
C LEU A 375 31.68 23.99 -18.21
N PHE A 376 32.28 24.02 -17.02
CA PHE A 376 31.84 23.24 -15.86
C PHE A 376 30.39 23.56 -15.44
N LYS A 377 30.04 24.84 -15.34
CA LYS A 377 28.67 25.26 -15.03
C LYS A 377 27.66 24.88 -16.11
N ALA A 378 28.08 24.94 -17.38
CA ALA A 378 27.25 24.49 -18.49
C ALA A 378 26.97 22.98 -18.41
N CYS A 379 28.00 22.18 -18.06
CA CYS A 379 27.83 20.75 -17.81
C CYS A 379 26.87 20.48 -16.65
N ILE A 380 26.96 21.25 -15.54
CA ILE A 380 26.01 21.13 -14.42
C ILE A 380 24.57 21.37 -14.89
N GLY A 381 24.32 22.45 -15.65
CA GLY A 381 22.99 22.75 -16.15
C GLY A 381 22.44 21.68 -17.11
N ALA A 382 23.31 21.08 -17.92
CA ALA A 382 22.94 19.96 -18.77
C ALA A 382 22.63 18.69 -17.96
N PHE A 383 23.47 18.37 -16.98
CA PHE A 383 23.31 17.21 -16.12
C PHE A 383 22.12 17.27 -15.17
N GLU A 384 21.65 18.47 -14.79
CA GLU A 384 20.37 18.62 -14.10
C GLU A 384 19.21 18.03 -14.93
N LYS A 385 19.21 18.30 -16.24
CA LYS A 385 18.19 17.78 -17.17
C LYS A 385 18.38 16.31 -17.49
N VAL A 386 19.62 15.83 -17.56
CA VAL A 386 19.90 14.38 -17.69
C VAL A 386 19.45 13.64 -16.43
N SER A 387 19.82 14.11 -15.24
CA SER A 387 19.40 13.54 -13.95
C SER A 387 17.87 13.46 -13.86
N SER A 388 17.16 14.55 -14.21
CA SER A 388 15.70 14.56 -14.29
C SER A 388 15.13 13.46 -15.21
N TYR A 389 15.77 13.23 -16.37
CA TYR A 389 15.39 12.14 -17.26
C TYR A 389 15.64 10.76 -16.62
N ILE A 390 16.81 10.55 -16.01
CA ILE A 390 17.15 9.30 -15.30
C ILE A 390 16.13 9.00 -14.19
N ILE A 391 15.70 10.01 -13.45
CA ILE A 391 14.64 9.89 -12.42
C ILE A 391 13.31 9.48 -13.07
N SER A 392 12.98 10.05 -14.23
CA SER A 392 11.72 9.76 -14.92
C SER A 392 11.63 8.32 -15.46
N LEU A 393 12.74 7.60 -15.56
CA LEU A 393 12.78 6.20 -15.97
C LEU A 393 12.19 5.30 -14.88
N LYS A 394 10.87 5.11 -14.92
CA LYS A 394 10.13 4.21 -14.02
C LYS A 394 10.65 2.77 -14.13
N PRO A 395 10.76 2.04 -13.02
CA PRO A 395 10.97 0.60 -13.07
C PRO A 395 9.80 -0.05 -13.81
N GLU A 396 10.10 -0.83 -14.84
CA GLU A 396 9.13 -1.72 -15.47
C GLU A 396 9.10 -3.02 -14.67
N TYR A 397 7.95 -3.69 -14.64
CA TYR A 397 7.75 -4.96 -13.94
C TYR A 397 7.17 -5.98 -14.90
N ILE A 398 7.32 -7.26 -14.55
CA ILE A 398 6.66 -8.39 -15.20
C ILE A 398 6.10 -9.33 -14.14
N GLY A 399 5.05 -10.05 -14.48
CA GLY A 399 4.57 -11.20 -13.72
C GLY A 399 5.39 -12.44 -14.06
N THR A 400 5.74 -13.25 -13.06
CA THR A 400 6.42 -14.53 -13.27
C THR A 400 5.49 -15.52 -13.97
N THR A 401 6.04 -16.39 -14.81
CA THR A 401 5.31 -17.58 -15.32
C THR A 401 5.22 -18.68 -14.28
N GLU A 402 6.11 -18.66 -13.28
CA GLU A 402 6.06 -19.53 -12.11
C GLU A 402 4.94 -19.10 -11.16
N PHE A 403 4.08 -20.06 -10.80
CA PHE A 403 3.00 -19.91 -9.83
C PHE A 403 3.33 -20.66 -8.54
N GLU A 404 3.26 -19.93 -7.43
CA GLU A 404 3.63 -20.45 -6.12
C GLU A 404 2.41 -21.00 -5.38
N PRO A 405 2.53 -22.18 -4.74
CA PRO A 405 1.47 -22.76 -3.95
C PRO A 405 1.35 -22.10 -2.58
N LYS A 406 0.11 -21.89 -2.16
CA LYS A 406 -0.28 -21.50 -0.80
C LYS A 406 -1.37 -22.44 -0.29
N ALA A 407 -1.38 -22.75 1.00
CA ALA A 407 -2.41 -23.63 1.55
C ALA A 407 -3.78 -22.93 1.54
N ILE A 408 -4.81 -23.58 1.01
CA ILE A 408 -6.17 -23.01 0.92
C ILE A 408 -6.65 -22.53 2.29
N LYS A 409 -6.52 -23.35 3.35
CA LYS A 409 -6.90 -22.97 4.73
C LYS A 409 -6.21 -21.71 5.27
N SER A 410 -5.03 -21.36 4.72
CA SER A 410 -4.28 -20.19 5.17
C SER A 410 -4.73 -18.91 4.48
N VAL A 411 -5.26 -19.01 3.26
CA VAL A 411 -5.63 -17.90 2.39
C VAL A 411 -7.14 -17.65 2.39
N ILE A 412 -7.93 -18.71 2.20
CA ILE A 412 -9.39 -18.63 2.12
C ILE A 412 -9.94 -18.83 3.53
N LYS A 413 -10.43 -17.74 4.13
CA LYS A 413 -10.94 -17.68 5.51
C LYS A 413 -12.25 -16.91 5.56
N ASP A 414 -12.89 -16.94 6.73
CA ASP A 414 -14.02 -16.06 7.00
C ASP A 414 -13.54 -14.59 6.89
N LYS A 415 -14.32 -13.75 6.22
CA LYS A 415 -13.96 -12.36 5.92
C LYS A 415 -15.10 -11.42 6.23
N SER A 416 -14.78 -10.24 6.74
CA SER A 416 -15.75 -9.16 6.94
C SER A 416 -15.34 -7.94 6.16
N ILE A 417 -16.32 -7.28 5.53
CA ILE A 417 -16.12 -6.03 4.79
C ILE A 417 -17.05 -4.94 5.31
N TYR A 418 -16.67 -3.68 5.10
CA TYR A 418 -17.51 -2.52 5.35
C TYR A 418 -17.89 -1.85 4.04
N LEU A 419 -19.16 -1.46 3.93
CA LEU A 419 -19.68 -0.67 2.82
C LEU A 419 -20.37 0.59 3.35
N SER A 420 -20.22 1.70 2.62
CA SER A 420 -20.89 2.96 2.93
C SER A 420 -22.36 2.97 2.49
N ARG A 421 -22.70 2.20 1.45
CA ARG A 421 -24.05 2.09 0.91
C ARG A 421 -24.26 0.73 0.25
N LEU A 422 -25.52 0.31 0.20
CA LEU A 422 -25.98 -0.81 -0.61
C LEU A 422 -26.45 -0.32 -1.97
N ASP A 423 -26.36 -1.19 -2.97
CA ASP A 423 -27.00 -0.96 -4.26
C ASP A 423 -28.52 -1.17 -4.13
N GLU A 424 -29.30 -0.13 -4.42
CA GLU A 424 -30.77 -0.14 -4.32
C GLU A 424 -31.42 -1.19 -5.25
N ASN A 425 -30.75 -1.54 -6.36
CA ASN A 425 -31.27 -2.49 -7.35
C ASN A 425 -30.84 -3.94 -7.08
N GLY A 426 -30.32 -4.23 -5.88
CA GLY A 426 -29.90 -5.57 -5.51
C GLY A 426 -28.53 -5.97 -6.04
N GLY A 427 -27.71 -5.02 -6.51
CA GLY A 427 -26.31 -5.21 -6.90
C GLY A 427 -25.35 -5.29 -5.70
N LYS A 428 -24.25 -4.54 -5.75
CA LYS A 428 -23.17 -4.65 -4.75
C LYS A 428 -23.66 -4.44 -3.31
N GLY A 429 -23.21 -5.31 -2.40
CA GLY A 429 -23.50 -5.25 -0.98
C GLY A 429 -24.81 -5.90 -0.56
N VAL A 430 -25.75 -6.12 -1.48
CA VAL A 430 -27.04 -6.77 -1.17
C VAL A 430 -26.85 -8.29 -1.16
N SER A 431 -27.49 -9.00 -0.23
CA SER A 431 -27.49 -10.48 -0.21
C SER A 431 -27.98 -11.03 -1.55
N GLN A 432 -27.32 -12.05 -2.08
CA GLN A 432 -27.83 -12.75 -3.26
C GLN A 432 -28.95 -13.74 -2.88
N VAL A 433 -28.91 -14.27 -1.65
CA VAL A 433 -29.96 -15.13 -1.09
C VAL A 433 -31.27 -14.34 -0.89
N ASN A 434 -31.17 -13.16 -0.28
CA ASN A 434 -32.29 -12.28 0.03
C ASN A 434 -32.30 -11.05 -0.89
N CYS A 435 -32.09 -11.27 -2.19
CA CYS A 435 -32.03 -10.17 -3.16
C CYS A 435 -33.45 -9.69 -3.51
N PRO A 436 -33.72 -8.36 -3.49
CA PRO A 436 -35.00 -7.83 -3.93
C PRO A 436 -35.21 -7.97 -5.44
N ASN A 437 -34.13 -8.10 -6.22
CA ASN A 437 -34.20 -8.37 -7.65
C ASN A 437 -34.24 -9.90 -7.90
N PRO A 438 -35.36 -10.44 -8.43
CA PRO A 438 -35.49 -11.87 -8.72
C PRO A 438 -34.50 -12.40 -9.77
N GLU A 439 -33.98 -11.53 -10.64
CA GLU A 439 -32.99 -11.92 -11.64
C GLU A 439 -31.69 -12.38 -11.00
N TYR A 440 -31.31 -11.76 -9.88
CA TYR A 440 -30.07 -12.07 -9.17
C TYR A 440 -30.25 -13.12 -8.08
N GLN A 441 -31.47 -13.33 -7.60
CA GLN A 441 -31.74 -14.16 -6.43
C GLN A 441 -31.38 -15.64 -6.65
N ILE A 442 -30.61 -16.21 -5.72
CA ILE A 442 -30.27 -17.64 -5.69
C ILE A 442 -30.09 -18.10 -4.23
N ASP A 443 -30.68 -19.24 -3.89
CA ASP A 443 -30.55 -19.81 -2.54
C ASP A 443 -29.21 -20.57 -2.40
N LEU A 444 -28.15 -19.84 -2.09
CA LEU A 444 -26.80 -20.40 -1.89
C LEU A 444 -26.71 -21.36 -0.71
N SER A 445 -27.69 -21.38 0.21
CA SER A 445 -27.69 -22.33 1.33
C SER A 445 -27.82 -23.78 0.88
N LYS A 446 -28.39 -24.01 -0.32
CA LYS A 446 -28.57 -25.34 -0.93
C LYS A 446 -27.43 -25.75 -1.86
N GLU A 447 -26.48 -24.85 -2.12
CA GLU A 447 -25.46 -25.01 -3.15
C GLU A 447 -24.09 -25.28 -2.53
N SER A 448 -23.76 -26.55 -2.26
CA SER A 448 -22.51 -26.91 -1.56
C SER A 448 -21.22 -26.58 -2.31
N TRP A 449 -21.31 -26.39 -3.63
CA TRP A 449 -20.19 -25.98 -4.48
C TRP A 449 -19.79 -24.51 -4.28
N TYR A 450 -20.67 -23.64 -3.77
CA TYR A 450 -20.31 -22.26 -3.45
C TYR A 450 -19.85 -22.17 -1.98
N VAL A 451 -18.60 -21.79 -1.75
CA VAL A 451 -17.94 -22.03 -0.44
C VAL A 451 -18.41 -21.11 0.69
N PHE A 452 -18.90 -19.92 0.36
CA PHE A 452 -19.38 -18.94 1.34
C PHE A 452 -20.89 -19.08 1.58
N ASN A 453 -21.35 -18.59 2.72
CA ASN A 453 -22.77 -18.53 3.08
C ASN A 453 -23.60 -17.64 2.14
N ASP A 454 -23.01 -16.60 1.55
CA ASP A 454 -23.71 -15.63 0.71
C ASP A 454 -22.75 -14.97 -0.31
N ASN A 455 -23.32 -14.22 -1.26
CA ASN A 455 -22.61 -13.41 -2.22
C ASN A 455 -23.11 -11.96 -2.17
N TYR A 456 -22.22 -11.02 -1.89
CA TYR A 456 -22.53 -9.58 -1.87
C TYR A 456 -21.88 -8.82 -3.05
N GLY A 457 -21.54 -9.56 -4.11
CA GLY A 457 -20.92 -9.05 -5.33
C GLY A 457 -21.79 -8.08 -6.15
N THR A 458 -21.22 -7.55 -7.23
CA THR A 458 -21.94 -6.71 -8.20
C THR A 458 -23.05 -7.50 -8.93
N SER A 459 -23.85 -6.81 -9.75
CA SER A 459 -24.82 -7.43 -10.65
C SER A 459 -24.18 -8.49 -11.55
N GLU A 460 -23.00 -8.22 -12.13
CA GLU A 460 -22.29 -9.14 -13.01
C GLU A 460 -21.82 -10.39 -12.27
N GLU A 461 -21.25 -10.21 -11.07
CA GLU A 461 -20.83 -11.30 -10.18
C GLU A 461 -22.02 -12.21 -9.82
N LYS A 462 -23.18 -11.62 -9.53
CA LYS A 462 -24.41 -12.35 -9.20
C LYS A 462 -24.95 -13.13 -10.39
N LEU A 463 -24.99 -12.52 -11.58
CA LEU A 463 -25.39 -13.19 -12.81
C LEU A 463 -24.48 -14.38 -13.13
N PHE A 464 -23.17 -14.22 -12.94
CA PHE A 464 -22.23 -15.33 -13.12
C PHE A 464 -22.54 -16.52 -12.20
N ILE A 465 -22.82 -16.29 -10.91
CA ILE A 465 -23.17 -17.37 -9.98
C ILE A 465 -24.46 -18.09 -10.39
N LYS A 466 -25.44 -17.37 -10.93
CA LYS A 466 -26.66 -17.97 -11.46
C LYS A 466 -26.38 -18.80 -12.71
N PHE A 467 -25.60 -18.25 -13.64
CA PHE A 467 -25.14 -18.95 -14.84
C PHE A 467 -24.32 -20.20 -14.52
N PHE A 468 -23.45 -20.13 -13.51
CA PHE A 468 -22.70 -21.29 -13.04
C PHE A 468 -23.66 -22.41 -12.65
N LYS A 469 -24.68 -22.11 -11.83
CA LYS A 469 -25.68 -23.10 -11.43
C LYS A 469 -26.47 -23.68 -12.60
N THR A 470 -26.86 -22.87 -13.58
CA THR A 470 -27.77 -23.31 -14.65
C THR A 470 -27.06 -24.00 -15.80
N ASP A 471 -25.83 -23.60 -16.13
CA ASP A 471 -25.17 -23.98 -17.39
C ASP A 471 -23.85 -24.74 -17.19
N ILE A 472 -23.11 -24.47 -16.11
CA ILE A 472 -21.78 -25.06 -15.85
C ILE A 472 -21.87 -26.24 -14.88
N GLU A 473 -22.55 -26.06 -13.74
CA GLU A 473 -22.71 -27.06 -12.68
C GLU A 473 -23.27 -28.39 -13.20
N PRO A 474 -24.30 -28.43 -14.06
CA PRO A 474 -24.82 -29.69 -14.58
C PRO A 474 -23.78 -30.48 -15.39
N LYS A 475 -22.88 -29.79 -16.09
CA LYS A 475 -21.82 -30.42 -16.89
C LYS A 475 -20.71 -31.01 -16.03
N LEU A 476 -20.27 -30.26 -15.01
CA LEU A 476 -19.30 -30.76 -14.02
C LEU A 476 -19.85 -31.97 -13.28
N LYS A 477 -21.12 -31.90 -12.87
CA LYS A 477 -21.84 -32.98 -12.19
C LYS A 477 -22.02 -34.22 -13.07
N ALA A 478 -22.36 -34.06 -14.34
CA ALA A 478 -22.48 -35.16 -15.30
C ALA A 478 -21.17 -35.93 -15.47
N LYS A 479 -20.02 -35.26 -15.31
CA LYS A 479 -18.69 -35.88 -15.32
C LYS A 479 -18.24 -36.46 -13.97
N GLY A 480 -19.05 -36.33 -12.91
CA GLY A 480 -18.70 -36.81 -11.58
C GLY A 480 -17.48 -36.09 -10.97
N LEU A 481 -17.26 -34.83 -11.34
CA LEU A 481 -16.14 -34.02 -10.84
C LEU A 481 -16.49 -33.42 -9.47
N GLU A 482 -15.46 -33.22 -8.63
CA GLU A 482 -15.58 -32.44 -7.40
C GLU A 482 -15.23 -30.99 -7.73
N TYR A 483 -16.08 -30.02 -7.34
CA TYR A 483 -15.88 -28.62 -7.74
C TYR A 483 -16.33 -27.63 -6.67
N TYR A 484 -15.58 -26.52 -6.57
CA TYR A 484 -15.86 -25.44 -5.63
C TYR A 484 -15.60 -24.07 -6.25
N VAL A 485 -16.55 -23.15 -6.11
CA VAL A 485 -16.44 -21.75 -6.50
C VAL A 485 -16.15 -20.90 -5.28
N VAL A 486 -15.02 -20.19 -5.32
CA VAL A 486 -14.56 -19.28 -4.29
C VAL A 486 -14.59 -17.86 -4.84
N ARG A 487 -15.28 -16.97 -4.14
CA ARG A 487 -15.22 -15.54 -4.45
C ARG A 487 -13.95 -14.92 -3.87
N ASN A 488 -13.20 -14.22 -4.70
CA ASN A 488 -12.05 -13.45 -4.30
C ASN A 488 -12.48 -12.03 -3.90
N GLU A 489 -12.87 -11.85 -2.64
CA GLU A 489 -13.16 -10.52 -2.09
C GLU A 489 -11.85 -9.75 -1.84
N ARG A 490 -11.04 -9.51 -2.89
CA ARG A 490 -9.74 -8.80 -2.81
C ARG A 490 -8.81 -9.41 -1.77
N ILE A 491 -8.65 -10.74 -1.80
CA ILE A 491 -7.70 -11.45 -0.93
C ILE A 491 -6.29 -11.20 -1.51
N PRO A 492 -5.39 -10.49 -0.81
CA PRO A 492 -4.10 -10.07 -1.39
C PRO A 492 -3.26 -11.24 -1.91
N GLU A 493 -3.33 -12.39 -1.24
CA GLU A 493 -2.58 -13.59 -1.60
C GLU A 493 -3.05 -14.24 -2.90
N LEU A 494 -4.26 -13.91 -3.37
CA LEU A 494 -4.86 -14.36 -4.63
C LEU A 494 -4.63 -13.40 -5.79
N ALA A 495 -3.96 -12.26 -5.56
CA ALA A 495 -3.56 -11.38 -6.64
C ALA A 495 -2.57 -12.08 -7.58
N ILE A 496 -2.70 -11.80 -8.87
CA ILE A 496 -1.83 -12.27 -9.95
C ILE A 496 -1.34 -11.08 -10.77
N TYR A 497 -0.24 -11.27 -11.51
CA TYR A 497 0.46 -10.19 -12.20
C TYR A 497 0.66 -10.53 -13.69
N SER A 498 0.34 -9.58 -14.58
CA SER A 498 0.45 -9.79 -16.02
C SER A 498 1.89 -10.10 -16.46
N PHE A 499 2.08 -11.09 -17.34
CA PHE A 499 3.43 -11.51 -17.76
C PHE A 499 4.22 -10.40 -18.48
N GLU A 500 3.55 -9.43 -19.11
CA GLU A 500 4.20 -8.42 -19.96
C GLU A 500 4.54 -7.12 -19.22
N HIS A 501 3.69 -6.72 -18.26
CA HIS A 501 3.79 -5.41 -17.61
C HIS A 501 3.72 -5.50 -16.07
N GLY A 502 3.53 -6.70 -15.52
CA GLY A 502 3.45 -6.92 -14.09
C GLY A 502 2.27 -6.16 -13.47
N GLU A 503 1.19 -5.97 -14.24
CA GLU A 503 -0.01 -5.29 -13.78
C GLU A 503 -0.75 -6.20 -12.81
N ARG A 504 -1.10 -5.65 -11.64
CA ARG A 504 -1.82 -6.40 -10.61
C ARG A 504 -3.26 -6.62 -11.04
N PHE A 505 -3.69 -7.87 -10.96
CA PHE A 505 -5.05 -8.31 -11.25
C PHE A 505 -5.54 -9.22 -10.11
N GLU A 506 -6.77 -9.00 -9.67
CA GLU A 506 -7.45 -9.79 -8.65
C GLU A 506 -8.71 -10.37 -9.28
N PRO A 507 -8.67 -11.59 -9.86
CA PRO A 507 -9.82 -12.20 -10.51
C PRO A 507 -10.97 -12.40 -9.52
N ASP A 508 -12.20 -12.07 -9.89
CA ASP A 508 -13.36 -12.09 -8.99
C ASP A 508 -13.69 -13.47 -8.41
N TYR A 509 -13.46 -14.53 -9.19
CA TYR A 509 -13.72 -15.91 -8.77
C TYR A 509 -12.59 -16.87 -9.10
N LEU A 510 -12.42 -17.87 -8.23
CA LEU A 510 -11.62 -19.06 -8.48
C LEU A 510 -12.54 -20.27 -8.50
N LEU A 511 -12.46 -21.06 -9.57
CA LEU A 511 -13.09 -22.37 -9.68
C LEU A 511 -12.04 -23.46 -9.48
N PHE A 512 -12.21 -24.26 -8.44
CA PHE A 512 -11.44 -25.46 -8.20
C PHE A 512 -12.21 -26.66 -8.74
N VAL A 513 -11.56 -27.51 -9.54
CA VAL A 513 -12.12 -28.77 -10.00
C VAL A 513 -11.11 -29.88 -9.75
N ALA A 514 -11.56 -30.99 -9.17
CA ALA A 514 -10.74 -32.16 -8.91
C ALA A 514 -11.32 -33.39 -9.61
N LYS A 515 -10.44 -34.12 -10.30
CA LYS A 515 -10.73 -35.44 -10.88
C LYS A 515 -9.88 -36.48 -10.18
N LYS A 516 -10.52 -37.50 -9.61
CA LYS A 516 -9.84 -38.67 -9.04
C LYS A 516 -9.49 -39.63 -10.18
N ASN A 517 -8.21 -39.87 -10.38
CA ASN A 517 -7.71 -40.94 -11.25
C ASN A 517 -7.30 -42.15 -10.39
N SER A 518 -6.80 -43.22 -11.02
CA SER A 518 -6.43 -44.46 -10.33
C SER A 518 -5.35 -44.28 -9.26
N ASP A 519 -4.34 -43.44 -9.54
CA ASP A 519 -3.16 -43.29 -8.67
C ASP A 519 -2.90 -41.83 -8.22
N ASN A 520 -3.61 -40.85 -8.78
CA ASN A 520 -3.42 -39.43 -8.47
C ASN A 520 -4.72 -38.62 -8.55
N ILE A 521 -4.67 -37.38 -8.07
CA ILE A 521 -5.75 -36.40 -8.23
C ILE A 521 -5.25 -35.30 -9.17
N SER A 522 -5.97 -35.08 -10.28
CA SER A 522 -5.77 -33.93 -11.14
C SER A 522 -6.60 -32.77 -10.62
N ASN A 523 -5.93 -31.71 -10.18
CA ASN A 523 -6.53 -30.51 -9.63
C ASN A 523 -6.41 -29.36 -10.64
N TYR A 524 -7.51 -28.67 -10.86
CA TYR A 524 -7.60 -27.54 -11.77
C TYR A 524 -7.98 -26.31 -10.98
N GLN A 525 -7.21 -25.25 -11.13
CA GLN A 525 -7.54 -23.92 -10.63
C GLN A 525 -7.82 -23.00 -11.83
N THR A 526 -9.02 -22.45 -11.87
CA THR A 526 -9.46 -21.60 -12.96
C THR A 526 -9.83 -20.21 -12.46
N TYR A 527 -9.21 -19.17 -13.02
CA TYR A 527 -9.56 -17.78 -12.74
C TYR A 527 -10.72 -17.32 -13.62
N ILE A 528 -11.70 -16.67 -13.02
CA ILE A 528 -12.93 -16.22 -13.69
C ILE A 528 -13.20 -14.76 -13.32
N GLU A 529 -13.56 -13.98 -14.33
CA GLU A 529 -13.83 -12.55 -14.20
C GLU A 529 -15.13 -12.17 -14.95
N PRO A 530 -16.23 -11.96 -14.22
CA PRO A 530 -17.44 -11.35 -14.76
C PRO A 530 -17.23 -9.87 -15.11
N LYS A 531 -17.74 -9.42 -16.26
CA LYS A 531 -17.60 -8.02 -16.71
C LYS A 531 -18.86 -7.44 -17.32
N GLY A 532 -19.12 -6.18 -16.96
CA GLY A 532 -20.14 -5.35 -17.57
C GLY A 532 -19.67 -4.81 -18.92
N ASN A 533 -20.62 -4.48 -19.80
CA ASN A 533 -20.34 -4.12 -21.19
C ASN A 533 -19.35 -2.96 -21.35
N HIS A 534 -19.45 -1.96 -20.47
CA HIS A 534 -18.61 -0.76 -20.52
C HIS A 534 -17.12 -1.05 -20.22
N LEU A 535 -16.83 -2.12 -19.47
CA LEU A 535 -15.47 -2.49 -19.08
C LEU A 535 -14.79 -3.47 -20.04
N LEU A 536 -15.52 -4.11 -20.95
CA LEU A 536 -14.94 -5.13 -21.86
C LEU A 536 -13.76 -4.60 -22.69
N LYS A 537 -13.83 -3.33 -23.14
CA LYS A 537 -12.75 -2.71 -23.92
C LYS A 537 -11.63 -2.18 -23.04
N GLU A 538 -11.96 -1.57 -21.91
CA GLU A 538 -11.00 -0.95 -20.99
C GLU A 538 -10.14 -2.02 -20.30
N ASP A 539 -10.76 -3.11 -19.85
CA ASP A 539 -10.11 -4.21 -19.13
C ASP A 539 -9.55 -5.31 -20.05
N ARG A 540 -9.51 -5.09 -21.37
CA ARG A 540 -9.11 -6.11 -22.36
C ARG A 540 -7.76 -6.79 -22.05
N TRP A 541 -6.81 -6.04 -21.48
CA TRP A 541 -5.51 -6.59 -21.07
C TRP A 541 -5.62 -7.73 -20.04
N LYS A 542 -6.66 -7.73 -19.18
CA LYS A 542 -6.89 -8.80 -18.19
C LYS A 542 -7.38 -10.07 -18.87
N GLU A 543 -8.25 -9.97 -19.87
CA GLU A 543 -8.70 -11.12 -20.67
C GLU A 543 -7.54 -11.72 -21.48
N GLU A 544 -6.72 -10.87 -22.10
CA GLU A 544 -5.50 -11.32 -22.79
C GLU A 544 -4.52 -12.00 -21.83
N PHE A 545 -4.41 -11.51 -20.59
CA PHE A 545 -3.61 -12.16 -19.56
C PHE A 545 -4.20 -13.51 -19.15
N LEU A 546 -5.49 -13.60 -18.83
CA LEU A 546 -6.19 -14.83 -18.46
C LEU A 546 -5.98 -15.94 -19.50
N ASN A 547 -6.12 -15.60 -20.79
CA ASN A 547 -5.92 -16.54 -21.89
C ASN A 547 -4.47 -17.06 -21.97
N LYS A 548 -3.48 -16.24 -21.62
CA LYS A 548 -2.05 -16.63 -21.63
C LYS A 548 -1.68 -17.55 -20.46
N ILE A 549 -2.42 -17.54 -19.35
CA ILE A 549 -2.08 -18.32 -18.14
C ILE A 549 -2.03 -19.82 -18.45
N GLY A 550 -3.06 -20.35 -19.13
CA GLY A 550 -3.14 -21.78 -19.44
C GLY A 550 -1.93 -22.30 -20.20
N GLU A 551 -1.37 -21.50 -21.11
CA GLU A 551 -0.22 -21.87 -21.95
C GLU A 551 1.13 -21.65 -21.26
N LYS A 552 1.25 -20.58 -20.46
CA LYS A 552 2.55 -20.12 -19.95
C LYS A 552 2.82 -20.47 -18.49
N HIS A 553 1.81 -20.90 -17.72
CA HIS A 553 2.00 -21.20 -16.31
C HIS A 553 3.02 -22.34 -16.10
N TYR A 554 3.79 -22.23 -15.03
CA TYR A 554 4.71 -23.24 -14.57
C TYR A 554 4.53 -23.45 -13.08
N ILE A 555 4.46 -24.71 -12.65
CA ILE A 555 4.43 -25.09 -11.23
C ILE A 555 5.65 -25.97 -10.96
N PRO A 556 6.55 -25.58 -10.04
CA PRO A 556 7.71 -26.38 -9.70
C PRO A 556 7.30 -27.75 -9.13
N LYS A 557 7.77 -28.83 -9.75
CA LYS A 557 7.44 -30.21 -9.35
C LYS A 557 7.87 -30.55 -7.92
N THR A 558 8.88 -29.86 -7.38
CA THR A 558 9.38 -30.04 -6.02
C THR A 558 8.37 -29.60 -4.94
N LEU A 559 7.33 -28.85 -5.32
CA LEU A 559 6.35 -28.29 -4.38
C LEU A 559 5.02 -29.05 -4.34
N ILE A 560 4.80 -30.03 -5.21
CA ILE A 560 3.52 -30.72 -5.42
C ILE A 560 3.72 -32.25 -5.41
N SER A 561 4.06 -32.81 -4.25
CA SER A 561 4.26 -34.26 -4.09
C SER A 561 2.98 -35.05 -4.42
N GLY A 562 2.99 -35.79 -5.53
CA GLY A 562 1.99 -36.83 -5.87
C GLY A 562 0.70 -36.38 -6.58
N ASN A 563 0.37 -35.09 -6.56
CA ASN A 563 -0.82 -34.54 -7.23
C ASN A 563 -0.47 -33.70 -8.45
N GLU A 564 -1.33 -33.74 -9.47
CA GLU A 564 -1.20 -32.88 -10.64
C GLU A 564 -2.00 -31.59 -10.42
N TYR A 565 -1.40 -30.46 -10.78
CA TYR A 565 -2.04 -29.15 -10.72
C TYR A 565 -1.95 -28.48 -12.09
N LYS A 566 -3.08 -27.95 -12.56
CA LYS A 566 -3.18 -27.14 -13.77
C LYS A 566 -3.85 -25.83 -13.44
N ILE A 567 -3.30 -24.73 -13.97
CA ILE A 567 -3.82 -23.38 -13.76
C ILE A 567 -4.21 -22.80 -15.10
N MET A 568 -5.36 -22.15 -15.16
CA MET A 568 -5.80 -21.45 -16.37
C MET A 568 -6.69 -20.26 -16.04
N GLY A 569 -6.83 -19.36 -17.02
CA GLY A 569 -7.86 -18.33 -17.02
C GLY A 569 -8.92 -18.64 -18.06
N LEU A 570 -10.17 -18.29 -17.76
CA LEU A 570 -11.24 -18.25 -18.74
C LEU A 570 -11.37 -16.83 -19.33
N PRO A 571 -11.95 -16.67 -20.53
CA PRO A 571 -12.31 -15.36 -21.06
C PRO A 571 -13.30 -14.65 -20.13
N PHE A 572 -13.58 -13.37 -20.38
CA PHE A 572 -14.56 -12.66 -19.56
C PHE A 572 -15.95 -13.29 -19.67
N TYR A 573 -16.60 -13.47 -18.52
CA TYR A 573 -18.03 -13.74 -18.50
C TYR A 573 -18.78 -12.43 -18.71
N ASN A 574 -19.62 -12.37 -19.73
CA ASN A 574 -20.54 -11.26 -19.94
C ASN A 574 -21.91 -11.82 -20.34
N ASP A 575 -22.89 -11.58 -19.46
CA ASP A 575 -24.23 -12.15 -19.57
C ASP A 575 -24.96 -11.76 -20.86
N GLN A 576 -24.72 -10.56 -21.38
CA GLN A 576 -25.50 -10.00 -22.49
C GLN A 576 -24.96 -10.35 -23.88
N TYR A 577 -23.63 -10.35 -24.06
CA TYR A 577 -23.01 -10.45 -25.39
C TYR A 577 -22.08 -11.65 -25.57
N ARG A 578 -21.58 -12.27 -24.49
CA ARG A 578 -20.57 -13.34 -24.56
C ARG A 578 -20.94 -14.58 -23.76
N ARG A 579 -22.21 -14.73 -23.36
CA ARG A 579 -22.69 -15.85 -22.55
C ARG A 579 -22.44 -17.20 -23.24
N ASP A 580 -22.79 -17.29 -24.52
CA ASP A 580 -22.65 -18.54 -25.30
C ASP A 580 -21.18 -18.84 -25.63
N ASP A 581 -20.40 -17.83 -26.03
CA ASP A 581 -18.96 -17.95 -26.27
C ASP A 581 -18.23 -18.45 -25.00
N PHE A 582 -18.57 -17.88 -23.84
CA PHE A 582 -18.03 -18.30 -22.55
C PHE A 582 -18.43 -19.75 -22.25
N LEU A 583 -19.71 -20.11 -22.46
CA LEU A 583 -20.19 -21.47 -22.25
C LEU A 583 -19.45 -22.47 -23.14
N GLU A 584 -19.22 -22.15 -24.41
CA GLU A 584 -18.49 -23.00 -25.36
C GLU A 584 -17.07 -23.26 -24.86
N LYS A 585 -16.35 -22.21 -24.47
CA LYS A 585 -14.97 -22.32 -23.94
C LYS A 585 -14.91 -23.14 -22.65
N VAL A 586 -15.84 -22.91 -21.72
CA VAL A 586 -15.92 -23.68 -20.47
C VAL A 586 -16.26 -25.14 -20.75
N SER A 587 -17.17 -25.41 -21.69
CA SER A 587 -17.56 -26.78 -22.05
C SER A 587 -16.40 -27.53 -22.67
N ALA A 588 -15.72 -26.92 -23.64
CA ALA A 588 -14.53 -27.49 -24.26
C ALA A 588 -13.45 -27.80 -23.23
N TRP A 589 -13.24 -26.91 -22.25
CA TRP A 589 -12.33 -27.17 -21.15
C TRP A 589 -12.79 -28.33 -20.26
N ILE A 590 -14.05 -28.33 -19.80
CA ILE A 590 -14.61 -29.42 -19.00
C ILE A 590 -14.48 -30.75 -19.74
N ASP A 591 -14.62 -30.76 -21.05
CA ASP A 591 -14.47 -31.95 -21.90
C ASP A 591 -13.04 -32.51 -21.88
N THR A 592 -12.02 -31.66 -21.66
CA THR A 592 -10.61 -32.10 -21.49
C THR A 592 -10.30 -32.68 -20.11
N ILE A 593 -11.16 -32.47 -19.11
CA ILE A 593 -11.03 -33.06 -17.76
C ILE A 593 -11.55 -34.50 -17.81
#